data_AF-A0A519Y1A3-F1
#
_entry.id   AF-A0A519Y1A3-F1
#
_cell.length_a   1.000
_cell.length_b   1.000
_cell.length_c   1.000
_cell.angle_alpha   90.00
_cell.angle_beta   90.00
_cell.angle_gamma   90.00
#
_symmetry.space_group_name_H-M   'P 1'
#
loop_
_entity.id
_entity.type
_entity.pdbx_description
1 polymer ?
#
loop_
_entity_poly.entity_id
_entity_poly.type
_entity_poly.pdbx_seq_one_letter_code
_entity_poly.pdbx_strand_id
1 'polypeptide(L)'
;NGGRVTQNRAAQVLLGDGGQEHYYTRWSSTFINYLKTNNDPRLSKVAVTKLFLRDDLKGEPNMNPAFITTASVQKGMPNGKDLSGIAGRDVRQDASYTDFTDYSSPNPGMLKRDGNTIILTYAETELLWAEAAQRFNIGGSAAAHYNAGVTAAMTYLSQFDPSMALTAGDAATYLTAHPYVAANGLEMISTQYWAHTITMLDFYETWSNWRRTGLPALVPIVYPNTNTGGSIPRRFPYPLIEGVSNAANYKTASAAVPGGDKLVGRVWWDK
;
A
#
# COMPACT_ATOMS: atom_id res chain seq x y z
N ASN A 1 -30.08 -7.46 19.48
CA ASN A 1 -29.46 -8.18 18.35
C ASN A 1 -28.42 -7.29 17.67
N GLY A 2 -27.16 -7.36 18.11
CA GLY A 2 -26.03 -6.58 17.57
C GLY A 2 -25.56 -7.09 16.21
N GLY A 3 -26.47 -7.13 15.23
CA GLY A 3 -26.35 -7.81 13.95
C GLY A 3 -25.70 -6.97 12.86
N ARG A 4 -24.39 -6.71 12.97
CA ARG A 4 -23.59 -6.40 11.78
C ARG A 4 -22.94 -7.70 11.31
N VAL A 5 -23.28 -8.13 10.10
CA VAL A 5 -22.60 -9.22 9.41
C VAL A 5 -21.11 -8.89 9.37
N THR A 6 -20.25 -9.83 9.74
CA THR A 6 -18.80 -9.65 9.63
C THR A 6 -18.46 -9.43 8.16
N GLN A 7 -17.91 -8.26 7.85
CA GLN A 7 -17.47 -7.91 6.51
C GLN A 7 -15.96 -7.77 6.48
N ASN A 8 -15.39 -7.96 5.29
CA ASN A 8 -14.02 -7.58 5.00
C ASN A 8 -13.82 -6.09 5.34
N ARG A 9 -12.96 -5.81 6.31
CA ARG A 9 -12.76 -4.44 6.82
C ARG A 9 -12.08 -3.53 5.80
N ALA A 10 -11.16 -4.07 5.00
CA ALA A 10 -10.50 -3.29 3.95
C ALA A 10 -11.53 -2.91 2.87
N ALA A 11 -12.38 -3.87 2.46
CA ALA A 11 -13.48 -3.60 1.54
C ALA A 11 -14.44 -2.54 2.09
N GLN A 12 -14.81 -2.64 3.37
CA GLN A 12 -15.73 -1.70 4.03
C GLN A 12 -15.23 -0.25 3.92
N VAL A 13 -13.97 -0.02 4.24
CA VAL A 13 -13.35 1.32 4.21
C VAL A 13 -13.16 1.80 2.77
N LEU A 14 -12.62 0.97 1.88
CA LEU A 14 -12.29 1.36 0.51
C LEU A 14 -13.52 1.50 -0.39
N LEU A 15 -14.65 0.87 -0.02
CA LEU A 15 -15.95 1.07 -0.66
C LEU A 15 -16.75 2.24 -0.07
N GLY A 16 -16.19 2.97 0.91
CA GLY A 16 -16.78 4.20 1.48
C GLY A 16 -18.04 4.01 2.32
N ASP A 17 -18.52 2.78 2.53
CA ASP A 17 -19.74 2.48 3.31
C ASP A 17 -20.96 3.40 3.00
N GLY A 18 -21.10 3.80 1.73
CA GLY A 18 -22.16 4.69 1.24
C GLY A 18 -21.73 6.13 0.97
N GLY A 19 -20.46 6.47 1.22
CA GLY A 19 -19.82 7.72 0.79
C GLY A 19 -19.21 7.64 -0.62
N GLN A 20 -18.46 8.67 -1.01
CA GLN A 20 -17.83 8.81 -2.35
C GLN A 20 -16.39 8.27 -2.41
N GLU A 21 -15.89 7.70 -1.32
CA GLU A 21 -14.49 7.30 -1.16
C GLU A 21 -14.09 6.19 -2.15
N HIS A 22 -15.04 5.32 -2.53
CA HIS A 22 -14.83 4.30 -3.56
C HIS A 22 -14.47 4.91 -4.91
N TYR A 23 -15.04 6.09 -5.22
CA TYR A 23 -14.70 6.83 -6.43
C TYR A 23 -13.32 7.44 -6.37
N TYR A 24 -12.84 7.92 -5.21
CA TYR A 24 -11.56 8.64 -5.10
C TYR A 24 -10.36 7.76 -4.74
N THR A 25 -10.58 6.52 -4.30
CA THR A 25 -9.50 5.59 -3.97
C THR A 25 -8.69 5.22 -5.23
N ARG A 26 -7.41 5.59 -5.26
CA ARG A 26 -6.49 5.33 -6.37
C ARG A 26 -5.17 4.74 -5.88
N TRP A 27 -4.57 3.89 -6.70
CA TRP A 27 -3.18 3.49 -6.51
C TRP A 27 -2.26 4.67 -6.76
N SER A 28 -1.21 4.78 -5.96
CA SER A 28 -0.20 5.84 -6.12
C SER A 28 0.66 5.63 -7.37
N SER A 29 1.15 6.73 -7.94
CA SER A 29 2.12 6.69 -9.04
C SER A 29 3.39 5.92 -8.66
N THR A 30 3.88 6.07 -7.42
CA THR A 30 5.02 5.31 -6.90
C THR A 30 4.81 3.79 -7.02
N PHE A 31 3.65 3.30 -6.58
CA PHE A 31 3.36 1.86 -6.60
C PHE A 31 3.13 1.32 -8.01
N ILE A 32 2.32 2.00 -8.82
CA ILE A 32 2.07 1.57 -10.20
C ILE A 32 3.36 1.61 -11.02
N ASN A 33 4.19 2.64 -10.87
CA ASN A 33 5.46 2.74 -11.59
C ASN A 33 6.45 1.68 -11.15
N TYR A 34 6.49 1.31 -9.86
CA TYR A 34 7.29 0.18 -9.38
C TYR A 34 6.88 -1.11 -10.10
N LEU A 35 5.59 -1.46 -10.11
CA LEU A 35 5.12 -2.67 -10.76
C LEU A 35 5.38 -2.65 -12.27
N LYS A 36 5.15 -1.51 -12.94
CA LYS A 36 5.42 -1.34 -14.37
C LYS A 36 6.90 -1.51 -14.72
N THR A 37 7.77 -0.81 -14.00
CA THR A 37 9.22 -0.80 -14.28
C THR A 37 9.82 -2.20 -14.15
N ASN A 38 9.30 -2.99 -13.21
CA ASN A 38 9.74 -4.36 -12.97
C ASN A 38 8.95 -5.42 -13.77
N ASN A 39 8.09 -5.02 -14.72
CA ASN A 39 7.19 -5.94 -15.43
C ASN A 39 6.48 -6.94 -14.49
N ASP A 40 6.02 -6.44 -13.34
CA ASP A 40 5.49 -7.26 -12.27
C ASP A 40 4.12 -7.84 -12.67
N PRO A 41 3.93 -9.17 -12.65
CA PRO A 41 2.69 -9.80 -13.10
C PRO A 41 1.49 -9.44 -12.22
N ARG A 42 1.71 -8.94 -11.00
CA ARG A 42 0.63 -8.47 -10.11
C ARG A 42 -0.09 -7.25 -10.67
N LEU A 43 0.54 -6.44 -11.52
CA LEU A 43 -0.03 -5.18 -12.01
C LEU A 43 -1.40 -5.36 -12.68
N SER A 44 -1.52 -6.33 -13.57
CA SER A 44 -2.79 -6.59 -14.27
C SER A 44 -3.85 -7.24 -13.39
N LYS A 45 -3.47 -7.70 -12.20
CA LYS A 45 -4.39 -8.33 -11.24
C LYS A 45 -4.90 -7.32 -10.23
N VAL A 46 -4.05 -6.46 -9.70
CA VAL A 46 -4.39 -5.58 -8.56
C VAL A 46 -4.90 -4.20 -8.96
N ALA A 47 -4.69 -3.79 -10.22
CA ALA A 47 -5.02 -2.47 -10.71
C ALA A 47 -6.02 -2.52 -11.86
N VAL A 48 -7.01 -1.61 -11.84
CA VAL A 48 -7.98 -1.43 -12.91
C VAL A 48 -8.13 0.04 -13.25
N THR A 49 -8.24 0.39 -14.53
CA THR A 49 -8.68 1.72 -14.99
C THR A 49 -10.12 1.64 -15.51
N LYS A 50 -10.76 2.79 -15.71
CA LYS A 50 -12.15 2.86 -16.16
C LYS A 50 -13.13 2.08 -15.27
N LEU A 51 -12.81 1.98 -13.97
CA LEU A 51 -13.72 1.40 -12.97
C LEU A 51 -15.00 2.23 -12.85
N PHE A 52 -14.88 3.54 -13.03
CA PHE A 52 -15.99 4.45 -13.26
C PHE A 52 -15.81 5.07 -14.65
N LEU A 53 -16.91 5.36 -15.34
CA LEU A 53 -16.85 5.90 -16.70
C LEU A 53 -16.87 7.43 -16.74
N ARG A 54 -17.33 8.08 -15.67
CA ARG A 54 -17.53 9.53 -15.58
C ARG A 54 -17.41 9.98 -14.12
N ASP A 55 -17.12 11.27 -13.90
CA ASP A 55 -16.97 11.89 -12.58
C ASP A 55 -18.29 12.23 -11.88
N ASP A 56 -19.40 12.30 -12.62
CA ASP A 56 -20.75 12.48 -12.08
C ASP A 56 -21.27 11.22 -11.36
N LEU A 57 -20.64 10.06 -11.57
CA LEU A 57 -20.99 8.78 -10.93
C LEU A 57 -20.37 8.57 -9.55
N LYS A 58 -19.70 9.58 -8.97
CA LYS A 58 -18.99 9.49 -7.68
C LYS A 58 -19.85 9.09 -6.47
N GLY A 59 -21.18 9.15 -6.58
CA GLY A 59 -22.12 8.68 -5.56
C GLY A 59 -22.90 7.42 -5.95
N GLU A 60 -22.68 6.89 -7.15
CA GLU A 60 -23.36 5.69 -7.64
C GLU A 60 -22.63 4.43 -7.16
N PRO A 61 -23.36 3.37 -6.75
CA PRO A 61 -22.75 2.11 -6.35
C PRO A 61 -22.21 1.31 -7.55
N ASN A 62 -22.63 1.66 -8.77
CA ASN A 62 -22.40 0.85 -9.96
C ASN A 62 -21.01 1.12 -10.56
N MET A 63 -20.10 0.19 -10.29
CA MET A 63 -18.81 0.09 -11.00
C MET A 63 -19.03 -0.43 -12.41
N ASN A 64 -18.22 0.04 -13.37
CA ASN A 64 -18.20 -0.48 -14.73
C ASN A 64 -17.69 -1.94 -14.73
N PRO A 65 -18.51 -2.93 -15.12
CA PRO A 65 -18.07 -4.32 -15.16
C PRO A 65 -17.02 -4.59 -16.26
N ALA A 66 -16.90 -3.68 -17.24
CA ALA A 66 -15.89 -3.73 -18.30
C ALA A 66 -14.67 -2.82 -17.99
N PHE A 67 -14.25 -2.78 -16.72
CA PHE A 67 -13.01 -2.10 -16.33
C PHE A 67 -11.79 -2.73 -17.03
N ILE A 68 -10.69 -1.98 -17.12
CA ILE A 68 -9.52 -2.40 -17.90
C ILE A 68 -8.38 -2.82 -16.97
N THR A 69 -7.93 -4.08 -17.11
CA THR A 69 -6.82 -4.68 -16.35
C THR A 69 -5.49 -4.69 -17.10
N THR A 70 -5.47 -4.30 -18.38
CA THR A 70 -4.25 -4.35 -19.21
C THR A 70 -3.11 -3.56 -18.56
N ALA A 71 -1.95 -4.20 -18.36
CA ALA A 71 -0.83 -3.63 -17.60
C ALA A 71 -0.31 -2.31 -18.19
N SER A 72 -0.25 -2.20 -19.53
CA SER A 72 0.28 -1.02 -20.22
C SER A 72 -0.54 0.24 -19.95
N VAL A 73 -1.86 0.13 -19.75
CA VAL A 73 -2.75 1.27 -19.53
C VAL A 73 -2.88 1.68 -18.06
N GLN A 74 -2.38 0.86 -17.11
CA GLN A 74 -2.48 1.20 -15.69
C GLN A 74 -1.75 2.50 -15.39
N LYS A 75 -2.23 3.31 -14.46
CA LYS A 75 -1.67 4.64 -14.22
C LYS A 75 -1.90 5.03 -12.78
N GLY A 76 -0.83 5.16 -11.99
CA GLY A 76 -0.99 5.60 -10.62
C GLY A 76 -1.25 7.11 -10.55
N MET A 77 -2.04 7.53 -9.58
CA MET A 77 -2.30 8.94 -9.33
C MET A 77 -1.02 9.62 -8.78
N PRO A 78 -0.61 10.77 -9.31
CA PRO A 78 0.56 11.50 -8.81
C PRO A 78 0.44 11.77 -7.31
N ASN A 79 1.48 11.44 -6.56
CA ASN A 79 1.50 11.58 -5.12
C ASN A 79 1.48 13.07 -4.73
N GLY A 80 0.72 13.43 -3.69
CA GLY A 80 0.69 14.81 -3.18
C GLY A 80 -0.24 15.78 -3.92
N LYS A 81 -1.11 15.27 -4.79
CA LYS A 81 -2.13 16.08 -5.48
C LYS A 81 -3.47 16.06 -4.75
N ASP A 82 -4.22 17.14 -4.90
CA ASP A 82 -5.57 17.34 -4.35
C ASP A 82 -6.59 17.75 -5.43
N LEU A 83 -7.76 18.23 -5.02
CA LEU A 83 -8.84 18.76 -5.89
C LEU A 83 -9.16 20.24 -5.58
N SER A 84 -8.19 20.98 -5.04
CA SER A 84 -8.38 22.33 -4.50
C SER A 84 -8.56 23.43 -5.55
N GLY A 85 -8.27 23.16 -6.81
CA GLY A 85 -8.19 24.16 -7.89
C GLY A 85 -6.87 24.95 -7.91
N ILE A 86 -5.97 24.73 -6.95
CA ILE A 86 -4.74 25.51 -6.82
C ILE A 86 -3.64 24.99 -7.76
N ALA A 87 -3.03 25.93 -8.48
CA ALA A 87 -1.87 25.69 -9.34
C ALA A 87 -0.78 24.85 -8.67
N GLY A 88 -0.39 23.75 -9.33
CA GLY A 88 0.65 22.83 -8.86
C GLY A 88 0.17 21.79 -7.84
N ARG A 89 -1.01 21.96 -7.23
CA ARG A 89 -1.58 21.05 -6.22
C ARG A 89 -2.72 20.22 -6.77
N ASP A 90 -3.57 20.82 -7.60
CA ASP A 90 -4.70 20.13 -8.19
C ASP A 90 -4.24 19.08 -9.21
N VAL A 91 -4.75 17.85 -9.06
CA VAL A 91 -4.43 16.75 -9.98
C VAL A 91 -4.90 17.03 -11.41
N ARG A 92 -5.97 17.83 -11.60
CA ARG A 92 -6.54 18.19 -12.91
C ARG A 92 -5.63 19.07 -13.74
N GLN A 93 -4.60 19.62 -13.12
CA GLN A 93 -3.59 20.48 -13.76
C GLN A 93 -2.24 19.78 -13.89
N ASP A 94 -2.14 18.53 -13.45
CA ASP A 94 -0.94 17.72 -13.66
C ASP A 94 -0.78 17.41 -15.16
N ALA A 95 0.44 17.46 -15.68
CA ALA A 95 0.69 17.21 -17.10
C ALA A 95 0.27 15.80 -17.54
N SER A 96 0.23 14.84 -16.60
CA SER A 96 -0.27 13.50 -16.88
C SER A 96 -1.80 13.41 -16.87
N TYR A 97 -2.54 14.43 -16.40
CA TYR A 97 -3.99 14.36 -16.27
C TYR A 97 -4.69 14.38 -17.63
N THR A 98 -5.60 13.44 -17.79
CA THR A 98 -6.47 13.30 -18.98
C THR A 98 -7.90 13.21 -18.49
N ASP A 99 -8.16 12.22 -17.65
CA ASP A 99 -9.41 12.03 -16.92
C ASP A 99 -9.10 11.33 -15.58
N PHE A 100 -9.92 11.57 -14.55
CA PHE A 100 -9.71 10.94 -13.24
C PHE A 100 -9.95 9.42 -13.27
N THR A 101 -10.76 8.93 -14.21
CA THR A 101 -11.04 7.51 -14.45
C THR A 101 -9.88 6.77 -15.12
N ASP A 102 -8.87 7.49 -15.64
CA ASP A 102 -7.65 6.89 -16.18
C ASP A 102 -6.68 6.46 -15.09
N TYR A 103 -6.82 6.99 -13.87
CA TYR A 103 -6.03 6.53 -12.73
C TYR A 103 -6.54 5.18 -12.22
N SER A 104 -5.61 4.28 -11.93
CA SER A 104 -5.88 2.93 -11.49
C SER A 104 -6.47 2.91 -10.08
N SER A 105 -7.54 2.13 -9.91
CA SER A 105 -8.13 1.76 -8.62
C SER A 105 -7.72 0.34 -8.22
N PRO A 106 -7.85 -0.04 -6.94
CA PRO A 106 -7.82 -1.45 -6.54
C PRO A 106 -8.83 -2.27 -7.34
N ASN A 107 -8.42 -3.44 -7.81
CA ASN A 107 -9.31 -4.35 -8.52
C ASN A 107 -10.49 -4.73 -7.60
N PRO A 108 -11.76 -4.65 -8.07
CA PRO A 108 -12.92 -5.06 -7.29
C PRO A 108 -12.84 -6.47 -6.69
N GLY A 109 -12.09 -7.40 -7.30
CA GLY A 109 -11.83 -8.72 -6.75
C GLY A 109 -11.17 -8.70 -5.36
N MET A 110 -10.42 -7.64 -5.03
CA MET A 110 -9.79 -7.43 -3.72
C MET A 110 -10.75 -6.85 -2.67
N LEU A 111 -11.89 -6.31 -3.11
CA LEU A 111 -12.80 -5.49 -2.31
C LEU A 111 -14.15 -6.19 -2.07
N LYS A 112 -14.21 -7.52 -2.15
CA LYS A 112 -15.42 -8.27 -1.83
C LYS A 112 -15.76 -8.13 -0.34
N ARG A 113 -16.97 -7.67 -0.03
CA ARG A 113 -17.45 -7.47 1.35
C ARG A 113 -17.53 -8.76 2.15
N ASP A 114 -17.82 -9.87 1.49
CA ASP A 114 -17.82 -11.24 2.03
C ASP A 114 -16.47 -11.97 1.82
N GLY A 115 -15.46 -11.28 1.29
CA GLY A 115 -14.14 -11.82 1.05
C GLY A 115 -13.24 -11.88 2.30
N ASN A 116 -12.03 -12.39 2.11
CA ASN A 116 -11.05 -12.55 3.18
C ASN A 116 -10.46 -11.20 3.64
N THR A 117 -10.38 -10.99 4.96
CA THR A 117 -9.46 -10.00 5.53
C THR A 117 -8.15 -10.70 5.84
N ILE A 118 -7.12 -10.44 5.04
CA ILE A 118 -5.81 -11.06 5.21
C ILE A 118 -5.04 -10.27 6.27
N ILE A 119 -4.48 -10.97 7.25
CA ILE A 119 -3.76 -10.37 8.40
C ILE A 119 -2.27 -10.71 8.38
N LEU A 120 -1.92 -11.93 7.95
CA LEU A 120 -0.55 -12.41 7.82
C LEU A 120 -0.53 -13.51 6.76
N THR A 121 0.54 -13.54 5.98
CA THR A 121 0.75 -14.49 4.91
C THR A 121 2.07 -15.25 5.05
N TYR A 122 2.14 -16.40 4.39
CA TYR A 122 3.39 -17.13 4.21
C TYR A 122 4.45 -16.28 3.49
N ALA A 123 4.04 -15.43 2.53
CA ALA A 123 4.93 -14.52 1.82
C ALA A 123 5.67 -13.55 2.76
N GLU A 124 4.94 -12.92 3.68
CA GLU A 124 5.55 -12.03 4.70
C GLU A 124 6.52 -12.81 5.59
N THR A 125 6.11 -14.01 6.02
CA THR A 125 6.93 -14.86 6.89
C THR A 125 8.25 -15.24 6.22
N GLU A 126 8.21 -15.67 4.95
CA GLU A 126 9.40 -15.99 4.17
C GLU A 126 10.28 -14.77 3.93
N LEU A 127 9.70 -13.60 3.64
CA LEU A 127 10.48 -12.38 3.46
C LEU A 127 11.13 -11.91 4.79
N LEU A 128 10.49 -12.13 5.93
CA LEU A 128 11.09 -11.90 7.25
C LEU A 128 12.23 -12.89 7.54
N TRP A 129 12.08 -14.16 7.15
CA TRP A 129 13.17 -15.14 7.22
C TRP A 129 14.33 -14.79 6.28
N ALA A 130 14.04 -14.28 5.08
CA ALA A 130 15.05 -13.79 4.16
C ALA A 130 15.83 -12.62 4.77
N GLU A 131 15.14 -11.70 5.45
CA GLU A 131 15.78 -10.58 6.14
C GLU A 131 16.61 -11.05 7.34
N ALA A 132 16.08 -11.99 8.14
CA ALA A 132 16.81 -12.57 9.27
C ALA A 132 18.10 -13.26 8.81
N ALA A 133 18.04 -14.04 7.73
CA ALA A 133 19.19 -14.66 7.10
C ALA A 133 20.19 -13.62 6.59
N GLN A 134 19.72 -12.57 5.90
CA GLN A 134 20.59 -11.52 5.37
C GLN A 134 21.26 -10.67 6.46
N ARG A 135 20.55 -10.36 7.56
CA ARG A 135 21.08 -9.48 8.63
C ARG A 135 21.94 -10.23 9.63
N PHE A 136 21.50 -11.42 10.01
CA PHE A 136 22.00 -12.10 11.21
C PHE A 136 22.58 -13.47 10.89
N ASN A 137 22.52 -13.92 9.62
CA ASN A 137 23.00 -15.22 9.19
C ASN A 137 22.32 -16.37 9.97
N ILE A 138 21.00 -16.24 10.22
CA ILE A 138 20.17 -17.26 10.88
C ILE A 138 19.03 -17.70 9.97
N GLY A 139 18.48 -18.89 10.20
CA GLY A 139 17.32 -19.37 9.44
C GLY A 139 17.62 -19.98 8.07
N GLY A 140 18.85 -19.84 7.56
CA GLY A 140 19.29 -20.51 6.33
C GLY A 140 19.65 -19.52 5.22
N SER A 141 19.29 -19.85 3.97
CA SER A 141 19.66 -19.05 2.80
C SER A 141 18.69 -17.90 2.57
N ALA A 142 19.19 -16.66 2.63
CA ALA A 142 18.40 -15.47 2.32
C ALA A 142 17.81 -15.51 0.89
N ALA A 143 18.59 -16.03 -0.07
CA ALA A 143 18.12 -16.18 -1.45
C ALA A 143 16.97 -17.20 -1.58
N ALA A 144 17.04 -18.31 -0.84
CA ALA A 144 15.98 -19.33 -0.86
C ALA A 144 14.67 -18.77 -0.30
N HIS A 145 14.74 -18.13 0.87
CA HIS A 145 13.58 -17.47 1.49
C HIS A 145 13.03 -16.31 0.65
N TYR A 146 13.90 -15.50 0.04
CA TYR A 146 13.46 -14.43 -0.87
C TYR A 146 12.67 -15.01 -2.05
N ASN A 147 13.18 -16.05 -2.70
CA ASN A 147 12.51 -16.68 -3.85
C ASN A 147 11.17 -17.31 -3.44
N ALA A 148 11.11 -17.97 -2.29
CA ALA A 148 9.87 -18.54 -1.74
C ALA A 148 8.85 -17.43 -1.40
N GLY A 149 9.31 -16.37 -0.74
CA GLY A 149 8.49 -15.22 -0.36
C GLY A 149 7.92 -14.48 -1.56
N VAL A 150 8.72 -14.19 -2.59
CA VAL A 150 8.25 -13.55 -3.83
C VAL A 150 7.26 -14.44 -4.58
N THR A 151 7.52 -15.75 -4.65
CA THR A 151 6.60 -16.70 -5.28
C THR A 151 5.24 -16.72 -4.57
N ALA A 152 5.25 -16.76 -3.24
CA ALA A 152 4.02 -16.70 -2.45
C ALA A 152 3.34 -15.32 -2.58
N ALA A 153 4.09 -14.23 -2.59
CA ALA A 153 3.59 -12.86 -2.71
C ALA A 153 2.89 -12.58 -4.05
N MET A 154 3.16 -13.39 -5.08
CA MET A 154 2.46 -13.30 -6.37
C MET A 154 1.25 -14.24 -6.43
N THR A 155 1.43 -15.49 -6.01
CA THR A 155 0.39 -16.53 -6.16
C THR A 155 -0.77 -16.39 -5.16
N TYR A 156 -0.57 -15.67 -4.04
CA TYR A 156 -1.62 -15.49 -3.02
C TYR A 156 -2.85 -14.72 -3.50
N LEU A 157 -2.77 -13.95 -4.60
CA LEU A 157 -3.87 -13.11 -5.09
C LEU A 157 -5.15 -13.90 -5.39
N SER A 158 -5.02 -15.19 -5.69
CA SER A 158 -6.14 -16.13 -5.84
C SER A 158 -7.02 -16.26 -4.58
N GLN A 159 -6.48 -15.91 -3.40
CA GLN A 159 -7.21 -15.89 -2.13
C GLN A 159 -8.18 -14.70 -2.00
N PHE A 160 -8.00 -13.64 -2.79
CA PHE A 160 -9.01 -12.58 -2.93
C PHE A 160 -10.09 -12.99 -3.92
N ASP A 161 -9.67 -13.42 -5.12
CA ASP A 161 -10.56 -13.85 -6.18
C ASP A 161 -9.83 -14.83 -7.13
N PRO A 162 -10.43 -15.97 -7.50
CA PRO A 162 -9.82 -16.92 -8.44
C PRO A 162 -9.39 -16.31 -9.79
N SER A 163 -10.09 -15.29 -10.30
CA SER A 163 -9.73 -14.57 -11.54
C SER A 163 -8.41 -13.79 -11.41
N MET A 164 -7.98 -13.51 -10.18
CA MET A 164 -6.73 -12.84 -9.88
C MET A 164 -5.54 -13.78 -9.76
N ALA A 165 -5.73 -15.09 -9.97
CA ALA A 165 -4.66 -16.08 -9.86
C ALA A 165 -3.46 -15.74 -10.77
N LEU A 166 -2.27 -15.87 -10.18
CA LEU A 166 -0.99 -15.96 -10.85
C LEU A 166 -0.42 -17.35 -10.57
N THR A 167 0.30 -17.90 -11.53
CA THR A 167 0.91 -19.23 -11.43
C THR A 167 2.31 -19.15 -10.82
N ALA A 168 2.84 -20.28 -10.36
CA ALA A 168 4.25 -20.37 -9.99
C ALA A 168 5.19 -20.07 -11.17
N GLY A 169 4.75 -20.32 -12.41
CA GLY A 169 5.50 -19.99 -13.63
C GLY A 169 5.62 -18.48 -13.86
N ASP A 170 4.58 -17.72 -13.57
CA ASP A 170 4.62 -16.24 -13.63
C ASP A 170 5.64 -15.69 -12.63
N ALA A 171 5.61 -16.21 -11.40
CA ALA A 171 6.58 -15.84 -10.37
C ALA A 171 8.02 -16.25 -10.72
N ALA A 172 8.21 -17.45 -11.27
CA ALA A 172 9.52 -17.91 -11.72
C ALA A 172 10.09 -17.05 -12.86
N THR A 173 9.23 -16.61 -13.78
CA THR A 173 9.60 -15.66 -14.86
C THR A 173 10.07 -14.35 -14.26
N TYR A 174 9.33 -13.80 -13.29
CA TYR A 174 9.72 -12.57 -12.60
C TYR A 174 11.06 -12.72 -11.86
N LEU A 175 11.25 -13.81 -11.10
CA LEU A 175 12.47 -14.09 -10.34
C LEU A 175 13.69 -14.35 -11.22
N THR A 176 13.48 -14.88 -12.43
CA THR A 176 14.54 -15.04 -13.43
C THR A 176 15.02 -13.68 -13.93
N ALA A 177 14.10 -12.73 -14.14
CA ALA A 177 14.43 -11.37 -14.55
C ALA A 177 14.97 -10.50 -13.39
N HIS A 178 14.60 -10.83 -12.15
CA HIS A 178 14.98 -10.10 -10.93
C HIS A 178 15.61 -11.05 -9.89
N PRO A 179 16.74 -11.70 -10.21
CA PRO A 179 17.36 -12.67 -9.32
C PRO A 179 17.87 -11.99 -8.06
N TYR A 180 17.81 -12.68 -6.92
CA TYR A 180 18.31 -12.16 -5.66
C TYR A 180 19.81 -11.81 -5.72
N VAL A 181 20.14 -10.59 -5.31
CA VAL A 181 21.53 -10.10 -5.21
C VAL A 181 21.85 -9.77 -3.76
N ALA A 182 22.70 -10.58 -3.13
CA ALA A 182 23.03 -10.45 -1.71
C ALA A 182 23.58 -9.06 -1.31
N ALA A 183 24.31 -8.38 -2.21
CA ALA A 183 24.79 -7.02 -1.97
C ALA A 183 23.65 -6.00 -1.77
N ASN A 184 22.49 -6.23 -2.39
CA ASN A 184 21.30 -5.40 -2.29
C ASN A 184 20.18 -6.10 -1.49
N GLY A 185 20.52 -7.18 -0.77
CA GLY A 185 19.53 -8.13 -0.25
C GLY A 185 18.46 -7.49 0.62
N LEU A 186 18.84 -6.59 1.53
CA LEU A 186 17.89 -5.90 2.41
C LEU A 186 16.91 -5.00 1.66
N GLU A 187 17.38 -4.29 0.63
CA GLU A 187 16.54 -3.45 -0.22
C GLU A 187 15.59 -4.30 -1.05
N MET A 188 16.08 -5.37 -1.68
CA MET A 188 15.24 -6.29 -2.46
C MET A 188 14.15 -6.93 -1.61
N ILE A 189 14.51 -7.46 -0.43
CA ILE A 189 13.57 -8.09 0.49
C ILE A 189 12.53 -7.09 0.98
N SER A 190 12.96 -5.92 1.47
CA SER A 190 12.04 -4.90 2.00
C SER A 190 11.12 -4.34 0.92
N THR A 191 11.61 -4.20 -0.31
CA THR A 191 10.81 -3.72 -1.45
C THR A 191 9.74 -4.74 -1.86
N GLN A 192 10.07 -6.03 -1.89
CA GLN A 192 9.07 -7.08 -2.13
C GLN A 192 8.05 -7.18 -0.99
N TYR A 193 8.50 -7.01 0.26
CA TYR A 193 7.60 -6.95 1.42
C TYR A 193 6.63 -5.78 1.30
N TRP A 194 7.15 -4.58 0.99
CA TRP A 194 6.34 -3.38 0.74
C TRP A 194 5.32 -3.58 -0.38
N ALA A 195 5.73 -4.16 -1.51
CA ALA A 195 4.83 -4.41 -2.63
C ALA A 195 3.73 -5.41 -2.24
N HIS A 196 4.09 -6.47 -1.51
CA HIS A 196 3.16 -7.50 -1.05
C HIS A 196 2.13 -6.98 -0.04
N THR A 197 2.56 -6.22 0.98
CA THR A 197 1.64 -5.68 1.99
C THR A 197 0.72 -4.62 1.42
N ILE A 198 1.15 -3.86 0.39
CA ILE A 198 0.26 -2.99 -0.38
C ILE A 198 -0.80 -3.80 -1.12
N THR A 199 -0.41 -4.87 -1.83
CA THR A 199 -1.40 -5.72 -2.52
C THR A 199 -2.29 -6.47 -1.53
N MET A 200 -1.86 -6.68 -0.29
CA MET A 200 -2.67 -7.27 0.78
C MET A 200 -3.72 -6.30 1.33
N LEU A 201 -3.64 -5.02 0.97
CA LEU A 201 -4.40 -3.92 1.57
C LEU A 201 -4.11 -3.75 3.06
N ASP A 202 -2.93 -4.21 3.52
CA ASP A 202 -2.42 -3.93 4.87
C ASP A 202 -1.43 -2.77 4.84
N PHE A 203 -2.00 -1.58 4.79
CA PHE A 203 -1.24 -0.35 4.80
C PHE A 203 -0.58 -0.06 6.15
N TYR A 204 -1.07 -0.67 7.24
CA TYR A 204 -0.47 -0.54 8.57
C TYR A 204 0.86 -1.28 8.64
N GLU A 205 0.89 -2.51 8.14
CA GLU A 205 2.10 -3.32 8.08
C GLU A 205 3.09 -2.71 7.08
N THR A 206 2.61 -2.26 5.92
CA THR A 206 3.43 -1.52 4.94
C THR A 206 4.14 -0.31 5.58
N TRP A 207 3.40 0.54 6.29
CA TRP A 207 3.96 1.74 6.92
C TRP A 207 4.85 1.43 8.12
N SER A 208 4.52 0.40 8.89
CA SER A 208 5.33 -0.04 10.03
C SER A 208 6.67 -0.60 9.56
N ASN A 209 6.66 -1.47 8.55
CA ASN A 209 7.87 -2.03 8.00
C ASN A 209 8.75 -0.96 7.33
N TRP A 210 8.16 -0.04 6.56
CA TRP A 210 8.91 1.09 5.98
C TRP A 210 9.56 1.98 7.04
N ARG A 211 8.87 2.28 8.15
CA ARG A 211 9.47 3.05 9.25
C ARG A 211 10.62 2.30 9.91
N ARG A 212 10.54 0.97 10.00
CA ARG A 212 11.55 0.11 10.64
C ARG A 212 12.81 0.00 9.80
N THR A 213 12.66 -0.09 8.48
CA THR A 213 13.76 -0.35 7.55
C THR A 213 14.26 0.89 6.81
N GLY A 214 13.41 1.91 6.66
CA GLY A 214 13.61 3.01 5.72
C GLY A 214 13.45 2.61 4.25
N LEU A 215 12.99 1.39 3.97
CA LEU A 215 12.97 0.78 2.64
C LEU A 215 11.54 0.42 2.18
N PRO A 216 11.21 0.56 0.88
CA PRO A 216 12.04 1.17 -0.16
C PRO A 216 12.30 2.66 0.10
N ALA A 217 13.30 3.23 -0.58
CA ALA A 217 13.64 4.65 -0.45
C ALA A 217 12.56 5.55 -1.07
N LEU A 218 11.47 5.77 -0.32
CA LEU A 218 10.34 6.60 -0.73
C LEU A 218 10.73 8.08 -0.76
N VAL A 219 10.38 8.76 -1.85
CA VAL A 219 10.56 10.20 -1.99
C VAL A 219 9.46 10.94 -1.22
N PRO A 220 9.80 11.78 -0.23
CA PRO A 220 8.81 12.57 0.49
C PRO A 220 8.13 13.61 -0.41
N ILE A 221 6.86 13.88 -0.14
CA ILE A 221 6.12 14.95 -0.81
C ILE A 221 6.22 16.23 0.01
N VAL A 222 6.67 17.30 -0.64
CA VAL A 222 6.64 18.65 -0.08
C VAL A 222 5.32 19.32 -0.45
N TYR A 223 4.35 19.23 0.44
CA TYR A 223 3.06 19.92 0.29
C TYR A 223 3.05 21.20 1.15
N PRO A 224 2.59 22.35 0.65
CA PRO A 224 2.60 23.61 1.41
C PRO A 224 1.82 23.52 2.73
N ASN A 225 2.31 24.21 3.76
CA ASN A 225 1.70 24.24 5.10
C ASN A 225 1.57 22.85 5.76
N THR A 226 2.45 21.90 5.43
CA THR A 226 2.47 20.58 6.07
C THR A 226 3.01 20.64 7.50
N ASN A 227 2.38 19.86 8.39
CA ASN A 227 2.83 19.64 9.77
C ASN A 227 4.05 18.72 9.88
N THR A 228 4.58 18.24 8.75
CA THR A 228 5.75 17.34 8.70
C THR A 228 7.03 18.01 8.19
N GLY A 229 6.98 19.29 7.82
CA GLY A 229 8.12 19.96 7.19
C GLY A 229 8.60 19.28 5.91
N GLY A 230 7.72 18.58 5.18
CA GLY A 230 8.06 17.86 3.95
C GLY A 230 8.62 16.45 4.18
N SER A 231 8.63 15.94 5.41
CA SER A 231 8.99 14.55 5.71
C SER A 231 7.76 13.62 5.66
N ILE A 232 7.99 12.32 5.41
CA ILE A 232 6.93 11.31 5.52
C ILE A 232 6.61 11.09 7.02
N PRO A 233 5.33 11.10 7.44
CA PRO A 233 4.95 10.84 8.83
C PRO A 233 5.53 9.53 9.39
N ARG A 234 5.95 9.57 10.65
CA ARG A 234 6.55 8.45 11.40
C ARG A 234 5.65 7.93 12.52
N ARG A 235 4.63 8.70 12.91
CA ARG A 235 3.59 8.26 13.87
C ARG A 235 2.34 9.11 13.76
N PHE A 236 1.27 8.66 14.40
CA PHE A 236 0.17 9.55 14.79
C PHE A 236 0.46 10.19 16.16
N PRO A 237 0.23 11.51 16.33
CA PRO A 237 0.17 12.13 17.64
C PRO A 237 -0.90 11.47 18.51
N TYR A 238 -0.77 11.58 19.83
CA TYR A 238 -1.85 11.12 20.71
C TYR A 238 -3.14 11.91 20.46
N PRO A 239 -4.32 11.29 20.64
CA PRO A 239 -5.60 12.00 20.50
C PRO A 239 -5.68 13.20 21.43
N LEU A 240 -6.18 14.34 20.92
CA LEU A 240 -6.28 15.58 21.70
C LEU A 240 -7.10 15.43 22.99
N ILE A 241 -8.09 14.54 22.99
CA ILE A 241 -8.95 14.28 24.16
C ILE A 241 -8.15 13.75 25.36
N GLU A 242 -7.07 12.99 25.14
CA GLU A 242 -6.23 12.48 26.23
C GLU A 242 -5.55 13.61 27.02
N GLY A 243 -5.29 14.75 26.37
CA GLY A 243 -4.77 15.94 27.04
C GLY A 243 -5.75 16.57 28.03
N VAL A 244 -7.05 16.27 27.90
CA VAL A 244 -8.12 16.77 28.77
C VAL A 244 -8.53 15.72 29.79
N SER A 245 -8.80 14.48 29.36
CA SER A 245 -9.31 13.40 30.23
C SER A 245 -8.22 12.69 31.03
N ASN A 246 -6.96 12.76 30.59
CA ASN A 246 -5.86 11.95 31.11
C ASN A 246 -4.52 12.73 31.13
N ALA A 247 -4.58 14.02 31.49
CA ALA A 247 -3.51 14.99 31.29
C ALA A 247 -2.14 14.57 31.87
N ALA A 248 -2.12 13.95 33.04
CA ALA A 248 -0.88 13.51 33.69
C ALA A 248 -0.15 12.42 32.88
N ASN A 249 -0.88 11.40 32.41
CA ASN A 249 -0.31 10.34 31.59
C ASN A 249 0.00 10.83 30.18
N TYR A 250 -0.85 11.68 29.59
CA TYR A 250 -0.58 12.33 28.32
C TYR A 250 0.74 13.11 28.35
N LYS A 251 0.97 13.93 29.37
CA LYS A 251 2.20 14.73 29.49
C LYS A 251 3.44 13.83 29.58
N THR A 252 3.38 12.77 30.39
CA THR A 252 4.48 11.80 30.52
C THR A 252 4.77 11.07 29.20
N ALA A 253 3.73 10.55 28.55
CA ALA A 253 3.86 9.82 27.30
C ALA A 253 4.35 10.73 26.14
N SER A 254 3.79 11.94 26.03
CA SER A 254 4.18 12.94 25.04
C SER A 254 5.66 13.34 25.16
N ALA A 255 6.14 13.55 26.40
CA ALA A 255 7.53 13.86 26.68
C ALA A 255 8.50 12.71 26.38
N ALA A 256 8.03 11.46 26.45
CA ALA A 256 8.85 10.27 26.19
C ALA A 256 9.08 10.01 24.69
N VAL A 257 8.39 10.72 23.79
CA VAL A 257 8.49 10.48 22.35
C VAL A 257 9.73 11.17 21.79
N PRO A 258 10.67 10.44 21.17
CA PRO A 258 11.79 11.03 20.42
C PRO A 258 11.27 11.95 19.30
N GLY A 259 11.68 13.22 19.31
CA GLY A 259 11.20 14.23 18.35
C GLY A 259 9.83 14.85 18.70
N GLY A 260 9.26 14.49 19.86
CA GLY A 260 8.01 15.04 20.40
C GLY A 260 6.75 14.41 19.83
N ASP A 261 5.62 14.70 20.48
CA ASP A 261 4.28 14.21 20.07
C ASP A 261 3.75 14.91 18.81
N LYS A 262 4.42 14.64 17.69
CA LYS A 262 4.19 15.20 16.36
C LYS A 262 4.21 14.07 15.33
N LEU A 263 3.71 14.36 14.13
CA LEU A 263 3.73 13.41 13.00
C LEU A 263 5.14 12.91 12.64
N VAL A 264 6.17 13.71 12.92
CA VAL A 264 7.58 13.40 12.64
C VAL A 264 8.33 12.79 13.83
N GLY A 265 7.68 12.70 15.00
CA GLY A 265 8.25 11.98 16.15
C GLY A 265 8.37 10.49 15.86
N ARG A 266 9.35 9.83 16.46
CA ARG A 266 9.62 8.40 16.22
C ARG A 266 9.02 7.52 17.31
N VAL A 267 8.64 6.31 16.93
CA VAL A 267 8.30 5.24 17.88
C VAL A 267 9.58 4.52 18.31
N TRP A 268 9.56 3.80 19.43
CA TRP A 268 10.79 3.30 20.05
C TRP A 268 11.64 2.35 19.16
N TRP A 269 10.99 1.60 18.26
CA TRP A 269 11.64 0.67 17.34
C TRP A 269 12.10 1.33 16.04
N ASP A 270 11.63 2.55 15.76
CA ASP A 270 11.98 3.35 14.60
C ASP A 270 13.28 4.11 14.93
N LYS A 271 14.41 3.48 14.58
CA LYS A 271 15.77 3.97 14.86
C LYS A 271 16.39 4.67 13.65
#